data_AF-A0A6H2DLS7-F1
#
_entry.id   AF-A0A6H2DLS7-F1
#
_cell.length_a   1.000
_cell.length_b   1.000
_cell.length_c   1.000
_cell.angle_alpha   90.00
_cell.angle_beta   90.00
_cell.angle_gamma   90.00
#
_symmetry.space_group_name_H-M   'P 1'
#
loop_
_entity.id
_entity.type
_entity.pdbx_description
1 polymer ?
#
loop_
_entity_poly.entity_id
_entity_poly.type
_entity_poly.pdbx_seq_one_letter_code
_entity_poly.pdbx_strand_id
1 'polypeptide(L)'
;MLKFAAPIALSTALLVAPVTALSAGQTISNNMNQCRSGNGPAVLVNVSGIKESSGKLRVQSYRGTKEEWLKSGAWLHRIEVPAKAGSMTFCMPINNAGTYGIAIRHDVNGNGKTDISSDGGGMSNNPSINIFNLGKPSYKKTAFSVGNGVKSINITMKYM
;
A
#
# COMPACT_ATOMS: atom_id res chain seq x y z
N MET A 1 -69.18 -33.07 -14.91
CA MET A 1 -67.83 -33.33 -15.43
C MET A 1 -67.02 -32.06 -15.31
N LEU A 2 -66.19 -31.92 -14.27
CA LEU A 2 -65.33 -30.74 -14.06
C LEU A 2 -63.93 -31.24 -13.72
N LYS A 3 -62.99 -31.09 -14.67
CA LYS A 3 -61.57 -31.44 -14.52
C LYS A 3 -60.83 -30.23 -13.95
N PHE A 4 -60.27 -30.35 -12.75
CA PHE A 4 -59.31 -29.39 -12.21
C PHE A 4 -57.91 -29.78 -12.70
N ALA A 5 -57.27 -28.88 -13.45
CA ALA A 5 -55.85 -28.98 -13.82
C ALA A 5 -55.02 -28.15 -12.83
N ALA A 6 -54.07 -28.77 -12.16
CA ALA A 6 -53.12 -28.12 -11.25
C ALA A 6 -51.90 -27.61 -12.04
N PRO A 7 -51.37 -26.40 -11.76
CA PRO A 7 -50.13 -25.95 -12.37
C PRO A 7 -48.91 -26.44 -11.55
N ILE A 8 -47.97 -27.08 -12.24
CA ILE A 8 -46.65 -27.45 -11.70
C ILE A 8 -45.76 -26.20 -11.80
N ALA A 9 -45.43 -25.60 -10.66
CA ALA A 9 -44.48 -24.48 -10.59
C ALA A 9 -43.04 -25.02 -10.54
N LEU A 10 -42.28 -24.81 -11.62
CA LEU A 10 -40.87 -25.18 -11.71
C LEU A 10 -40.03 -24.07 -11.07
N SER A 11 -39.51 -24.30 -9.86
CA SER A 11 -38.64 -23.35 -9.15
C SER A 11 -37.18 -23.58 -9.56
N THR A 12 -36.58 -22.64 -10.31
CA THR A 12 -35.15 -22.62 -10.63
C THR A 12 -34.36 -22.00 -9.47
N ALA A 13 -33.59 -22.83 -8.75
CA ALA A 13 -32.66 -22.37 -7.72
C ALA A 13 -31.40 -21.77 -8.39
N LEU A 14 -31.22 -20.45 -8.28
CA LEU A 14 -30.00 -19.75 -8.67
C LEU A 14 -28.92 -19.96 -7.60
N LEU A 15 -27.87 -20.71 -7.94
CA LEU A 15 -26.66 -20.85 -7.13
C LEU A 15 -25.86 -19.54 -7.18
N VAL A 16 -25.91 -18.75 -6.11
CA VAL A 16 -25.08 -17.55 -5.94
C VAL A 16 -23.70 -18.00 -5.42
N ALA A 17 -22.68 -17.99 -6.27
CA ALA A 17 -21.31 -18.20 -5.83
C ALA A 17 -20.80 -16.98 -5.04
N PRO A 18 -20.12 -17.18 -3.89
CA PRO A 18 -19.55 -16.06 -3.15
C PRO A 18 -18.37 -15.47 -3.93
N VAL A 19 -18.52 -14.25 -4.43
CA VAL A 19 -17.39 -13.46 -4.91
C VAL A 19 -16.59 -13.04 -3.69
N THR A 20 -15.40 -13.61 -3.51
CA THR A 20 -14.45 -13.12 -2.52
C THR A 20 -13.95 -11.76 -2.99
N ALA A 21 -14.56 -10.69 -2.47
CA ALA A 21 -14.02 -9.35 -2.63
C ALA A 21 -12.61 -9.36 -2.01
N LEU A 22 -11.58 -9.15 -2.83
CA LEU A 22 -10.25 -8.82 -2.31
C LEU A 22 -10.45 -7.59 -1.42
N SER A 23 -10.28 -7.75 -0.11
CA SER A 23 -10.35 -6.64 0.83
C SER A 23 -9.37 -5.58 0.35
N ALA A 24 -9.89 -4.42 -0.08
CA ALA A 24 -9.04 -3.27 -0.34
C ALA A 24 -8.30 -2.94 0.95
N GLY A 25 -7.00 -2.62 0.86
CA GLY A 25 -6.21 -2.29 2.05
C GLY A 25 -6.85 -1.20 2.92
N GLN A 26 -6.33 -1.03 4.14
CA GLN A 26 -6.89 -0.06 5.09
C GLN A 26 -6.12 1.25 5.09
N THR A 27 -6.82 2.36 4.88
CA THR A 27 -6.26 3.70 5.12
C THR A 27 -6.27 3.99 6.61
N ILE A 28 -5.13 4.41 7.15
CA ILE A 28 -4.92 4.70 8.57
C ILE A 28 -4.28 6.08 8.73
N SER A 29 -4.46 6.69 9.92
CA SER A 29 -3.73 7.90 10.28
C SER A 29 -2.28 7.58 10.66
N ASN A 30 -1.39 8.56 10.51
CA ASN A 30 -0.01 8.41 10.99
C ASN A 30 0.02 8.46 12.52
N ASN A 31 0.08 7.30 13.19
CA ASN A 31 0.12 7.21 14.64
C ASN A 31 1.48 6.73 15.13
N MET A 32 2.34 7.68 15.53
CA MET A 32 3.69 7.40 16.01
C MET A 32 3.75 6.52 17.27
N ASN A 33 2.65 6.44 18.04
CA ASN A 33 2.62 5.61 19.24
C ASN A 33 2.76 4.11 18.91
N GLN A 34 2.34 3.67 17.71
CA GLN A 34 2.47 2.27 17.28
C GLN A 34 3.92 1.84 17.06
N CYS A 35 4.87 2.80 16.95
CA CYS A 35 6.29 2.54 16.75
C CYS A 35 7.14 2.84 18.00
N ARG A 36 6.52 2.95 19.18
CA ARG A 36 7.25 3.05 20.45
C ARG A 36 7.96 1.73 20.78
N SER A 37 9.00 1.81 21.60
CA SER A 37 9.68 0.62 22.14
C SER A 37 8.68 -0.30 22.86
N GLY A 38 8.79 -1.61 22.64
CA GLY A 38 7.88 -2.62 23.18
C GLY A 38 6.62 -2.88 22.36
N ASN A 39 6.32 -2.05 21.35
CA ASN A 39 5.24 -2.30 20.40
C ASN A 39 5.72 -3.11 19.19
N GLY A 40 4.79 -3.41 18.27
CA GLY A 40 5.05 -4.08 17.01
C GLY A 40 4.08 -5.25 16.77
N PRO A 41 4.14 -5.88 15.59
CA PRO A 41 5.04 -5.58 14.47
C PRO A 41 4.75 -4.22 13.82
N ALA A 42 5.78 -3.41 13.59
CA ALA A 42 5.63 -2.12 12.92
C ALA A 42 6.91 -1.69 12.21
N VAL A 43 6.79 -0.74 11.29
CA VAL A 43 7.92 -0.16 10.56
C VAL A 43 7.95 1.35 10.79
N LEU A 44 9.03 1.83 11.41
CA LEU A 44 9.32 3.25 11.55
C LEU A 44 10.03 3.73 10.27
N VAL A 45 9.27 4.37 9.38
CA VAL A 45 9.74 4.81 8.06
C VAL A 45 10.22 6.25 8.15
N ASN A 46 11.52 6.47 8.04
CA ASN A 46 12.11 7.80 7.93
C ASN A 46 12.26 8.15 6.45
N VAL A 47 11.59 9.22 6.01
CA VAL A 47 11.56 9.67 4.63
C VAL A 47 12.39 10.93 4.51
N SER A 48 13.26 10.99 3.52
CA SER A 48 14.15 12.13 3.24
C SER A 48 14.08 12.54 1.78
N GLY A 49 14.53 13.75 1.49
CA GLY A 49 14.60 14.28 0.12
C GLY A 49 13.24 14.69 -0.45
N ILE A 50 12.25 15.01 0.38
CA ILE A 50 10.95 15.49 -0.09
C ILE A 50 11.15 16.88 -0.72
N LYS A 51 10.85 17.02 -2.01
CA LYS A 51 11.25 18.19 -2.81
C LYS A 51 10.48 19.46 -2.40
N GLU A 52 9.17 19.33 -2.20
CA GLU A 52 8.25 20.47 -2.00
C GLU A 52 7.20 20.13 -0.93
N SER A 53 6.58 21.16 -0.34
CA SER A 53 5.51 21.01 0.66
C SER A 53 4.10 21.06 0.05
N SER A 54 3.99 21.07 -1.28
CA SER A 54 2.70 21.02 -1.98
C SER A 54 2.19 19.59 -2.07
N GLY A 55 0.88 19.43 -2.20
CA GLY A 55 0.29 18.12 -2.44
C GLY A 55 0.42 17.17 -1.25
N LYS A 56 0.59 15.87 -1.53
CA LYS A 56 0.47 14.82 -0.51
C LYS A 56 1.54 13.74 -0.61
N LEU A 57 1.98 13.26 0.55
CA LEU A 57 2.71 12.00 0.65
C LEU A 57 1.77 10.85 0.94
N ARG A 58 1.91 9.79 0.15
CA ARG A 58 1.24 8.51 0.36
C ARG A 58 2.30 7.44 0.65
N VAL A 59 2.19 6.80 1.81
CA VAL A 59 3.05 5.68 2.23
C VAL A 59 2.20 4.41 2.26
N GLN A 60 2.64 3.36 1.59
CA GLN A 60 1.90 2.10 1.49
C GLN A 60 2.79 0.91 1.84
N SER A 61 2.21 -0.07 2.53
CA SER A 61 2.81 -1.37 2.76
C SER A 61 2.24 -2.43 1.83
N TYR A 62 3.08 -3.38 1.43
CA TYR A 62 2.74 -4.52 0.59
C TYR A 62 3.44 -5.77 1.13
N ARG A 63 2.88 -6.96 0.88
CA ARG A 63 3.68 -8.19 1.00
C ARG A 63 4.84 -8.13 0.00
N GLY A 64 6.01 -8.60 0.42
CA GLY A 64 7.21 -8.63 -0.42
C GLY A 64 7.21 -9.82 -1.39
N THR A 65 6.13 -10.00 -2.14
CA THR A 65 5.93 -11.08 -3.13
C THR A 65 5.73 -10.48 -4.53
N LYS A 66 5.91 -11.29 -5.57
CA LYS A 66 5.73 -10.82 -6.96
C LYS A 66 4.27 -10.48 -7.25
N GLU A 67 3.36 -11.21 -6.63
CA GLU A 67 1.92 -11.20 -6.89
C GLU A 67 1.24 -9.97 -6.30
N GLU A 68 1.81 -9.38 -5.23
CA GLU A 68 1.20 -8.26 -4.50
C GLU A 68 1.97 -6.95 -4.66
N TRP A 69 3.29 -7.00 -4.88
CA TRP A 69 4.12 -5.79 -4.94
C TRP A 69 3.61 -4.80 -5.99
N LEU A 70 3.19 -3.61 -5.53
CA LEU A 70 2.62 -2.52 -6.34
C LEU A 70 1.40 -2.90 -7.19
N LYS A 71 0.79 -4.07 -6.95
CA LYS A 71 -0.46 -4.45 -7.60
C LYS A 71 -1.59 -3.59 -7.03
N SER A 72 -2.44 -3.09 -7.92
CA SER A 72 -3.61 -2.31 -7.52
C SER A 72 -4.48 -3.12 -6.55
N GLY A 73 -4.90 -2.49 -5.45
CA GLY A 73 -5.69 -3.14 -4.40
C GLY A 73 -4.92 -4.06 -3.44
N ALA A 74 -3.69 -4.46 -3.76
CA ALA A 74 -2.89 -5.40 -2.94
C ALA A 74 -2.06 -4.73 -1.82
N TRP A 75 -2.22 -3.43 -1.63
CA TRP A 75 -1.61 -2.74 -0.50
C TRP A 75 -2.34 -3.13 0.79
N LEU A 76 -1.62 -3.22 1.90
CA LEU A 76 -2.15 -3.65 3.19
C LEU A 76 -2.63 -2.44 4.01
N HIS A 77 -1.72 -1.50 4.25
CA HIS A 77 -2.01 -0.24 4.93
C HIS A 77 -1.56 0.95 4.08
N ARG A 78 -2.29 2.06 4.19
CA ARG A 78 -1.97 3.33 3.54
C ARG A 78 -2.03 4.46 4.55
N ILE A 79 -1.01 5.29 4.57
CA ILE A 79 -1.02 6.59 5.24
C ILE A 79 -0.95 7.67 4.16
N GLU A 80 -1.81 8.68 4.25
CA GLU A 80 -1.79 9.83 3.35
C GLU A 80 -1.86 11.12 4.17
N VAL A 81 -0.90 12.02 3.97
CA VAL A 81 -0.76 13.29 4.71
C VAL A 81 -0.29 14.41 3.79
N PRO A 82 -0.53 15.69 4.12
CA PRO A 82 0.11 16.81 3.43
C PRO A 82 1.63 16.66 3.42
N ALA A 83 2.26 16.91 2.28
CA ALA A 83 3.71 16.83 2.17
C ALA A 83 4.39 17.98 2.92
N LYS A 84 5.57 17.70 3.47
CA LYS A 84 6.48 18.72 4.01
C LYS A 84 7.86 18.49 3.41
N ALA A 85 8.41 19.53 2.79
CA ALA A 85 9.75 19.48 2.21
C ALA A 85 10.81 19.06 3.23
N GLY A 86 11.89 18.44 2.73
CA GLY A 86 12.96 17.90 3.55
C GLY A 86 12.68 16.46 3.98
N SER A 87 12.26 16.27 5.23
CA SER A 87 12.09 14.93 5.82
C SER A 87 10.81 14.80 6.64
N MET A 88 10.25 13.59 6.65
CA MET A 88 9.06 13.21 7.42
C MET A 88 9.21 11.79 7.94
N THR A 89 8.57 11.48 9.07
CA THR A 89 8.61 10.14 9.66
C THR A 89 7.20 9.58 9.82
N PHE A 90 7.06 8.29 9.53
CA PHE A 90 5.81 7.57 9.57
C PHE A 90 5.93 6.30 10.41
N CYS A 91 4.87 5.96 11.12
CA CYS A 91 4.74 4.64 11.70
C CYS A 91 3.78 3.80 10.88
N MET A 92 4.28 2.72 10.29
CA MET A 92 3.51 1.79 9.47
C MET A 92 3.31 0.48 10.25
N PRO A 93 2.14 0.24 10.87
CA PRO A 93 1.85 -1.03 11.54
C PRO A 93 1.84 -2.19 10.55
N ILE A 94 2.23 -3.38 11.01
CA ILE A 94 2.26 -4.62 10.24
C ILE A 94 1.55 -5.72 11.04
N ASN A 95 0.72 -6.51 10.37
CA ASN A 95 -0.15 -7.47 11.08
C ASN A 95 0.62 -8.65 11.71
N ASN A 96 1.72 -9.06 11.11
CA ASN A 96 2.49 -10.24 11.51
C ASN A 96 3.95 -10.11 11.04
N ALA A 97 4.88 -10.82 11.69
CA ALA A 97 6.24 -10.95 11.16
C ALA A 97 6.21 -11.56 9.74
N GLY A 98 7.14 -11.16 8.88
CA GLY A 98 7.20 -11.61 7.49
C GLY A 98 8.00 -10.69 6.58
N THR A 99 7.86 -10.88 5.28
CA THR A 99 8.58 -10.10 4.26
C THR A 99 7.64 -9.09 3.60
N TYR A 100 8.06 -7.84 3.58
CA TYR A 100 7.25 -6.69 3.16
C TYR A 100 8.04 -5.74 2.26
N GLY A 101 7.33 -4.89 1.54
CA GLY A 101 7.89 -3.72 0.89
C GLY A 101 7.12 -2.46 1.28
N ILE A 102 7.79 -1.32 1.33
CA ILE A 102 7.18 0.00 1.51
C ILE A 102 7.37 0.80 0.22
N ALA A 103 6.29 1.43 -0.25
CA ALA A 103 6.31 2.35 -1.37
C ALA A 103 5.79 3.72 -0.93
N ILE A 104 6.46 4.78 -1.39
CA ILE A 104 6.12 6.16 -1.11
C ILE A 104 5.91 6.87 -2.44
N ARG A 105 4.80 7.61 -2.54
CA ARG A 105 4.53 8.54 -3.63
C ARG A 105 4.37 9.94 -3.05
N HIS A 106 5.00 10.91 -3.71
CA HIS A 106 4.71 12.34 -3.55
C HIS A 106 3.88 12.80 -4.75
N ASP A 107 2.59 13.02 -4.49
CA ASP A 107 1.63 13.60 -5.43
C ASP A 107 1.72 15.12 -5.33
N VAL A 108 2.58 15.74 -6.14
CA VAL A 108 2.97 17.15 -5.95
C VAL A 108 1.81 18.10 -6.25
N ASN A 109 1.00 17.78 -7.27
CA ASN A 109 -0.13 18.60 -7.70
C ASN A 109 -1.47 18.19 -7.02
N GLY A 110 -1.49 17.05 -6.31
CA GLY A 110 -2.63 16.59 -5.53
C GLY A 110 -3.79 16.02 -6.38
N ASN A 111 -3.56 15.67 -7.64
CA ASN A 111 -4.62 15.24 -8.56
C ASN A 111 -4.99 13.74 -8.39
N GLY A 112 -4.24 12.98 -7.59
CA GLY A 112 -4.45 11.56 -7.33
C GLY A 112 -3.95 10.61 -8.42
N LYS A 113 -3.42 11.12 -9.54
CA LYS A 113 -2.94 10.39 -10.72
C LYS A 113 -1.42 10.37 -10.76
N THR A 114 -0.81 9.27 -11.17
CA THR A 114 0.65 9.18 -11.26
C THR A 114 1.19 10.04 -12.41
N ASP A 115 1.93 11.09 -12.06
CA ASP A 115 2.58 12.00 -13.01
C ASP A 115 4.11 11.83 -12.94
N ILE A 116 4.66 10.95 -13.79
CA ILE A 116 6.05 10.48 -13.69
C ILE A 116 7.10 11.61 -13.73
N SER A 117 6.81 12.71 -14.42
CA SER A 117 7.72 13.86 -14.58
C SER A 117 7.64 14.92 -13.48
N SER A 118 6.65 14.85 -12.59
CA SER A 118 6.49 15.82 -11.49
C SER A 118 6.42 15.17 -10.12
N ASP A 119 5.90 13.95 -10.04
CA ASP A 119 5.78 13.21 -8.80
C ASP A 119 7.13 12.68 -8.32
N GLY A 120 7.22 12.55 -7.00
CA GLY A 120 8.31 11.86 -6.35
C GLY A 120 7.96 10.41 -6.02
N GLY A 121 8.95 9.53 -6.02
CA GLY A 121 8.82 8.15 -5.59
C GLY A 121 9.96 7.71 -4.66
N GLY A 122 9.67 6.78 -3.76
CA GLY A 122 10.68 6.13 -2.93
C GLY A 122 10.22 4.73 -2.51
N MET A 123 11.16 3.81 -2.29
CA MET A 123 10.84 2.45 -1.84
C MET A 123 11.83 1.99 -0.77
N SER A 124 11.40 1.01 0.03
CA SER A 124 12.29 0.29 0.94
C SER A 124 13.51 -0.26 0.20
N ASN A 125 14.65 -0.30 0.91
CA ASN A 125 15.99 -0.61 0.40
C ASN A 125 16.59 0.37 -0.62
N ASN A 126 15.91 1.49 -0.94
CA ASN A 126 16.38 2.51 -1.88
C ASN A 126 17.02 1.96 -3.17
N PRO A 127 16.35 1.03 -3.88
CA PRO A 127 16.85 0.56 -5.18
C PRO A 127 17.00 1.73 -6.16
N SER A 128 17.89 1.59 -7.14
CA SER A 128 17.95 2.53 -8.25
C SER A 128 16.61 2.60 -8.98
N ILE A 129 16.08 3.81 -9.10
CA ILE A 129 14.86 4.15 -9.84
C ILE A 129 15.30 4.78 -11.15
N ASN A 130 14.87 4.24 -12.28
CA ASN A 130 15.26 4.75 -13.60
C ASN A 130 14.15 4.52 -14.63
N ILE A 131 14.27 5.18 -15.79
CA ILE A 131 13.27 5.07 -16.86
C ILE A 131 13.05 3.61 -17.31
N PHE A 132 14.10 2.78 -17.30
CA PHE A 132 14.04 1.38 -17.70
C PHE A 132 13.22 0.49 -16.75
N ASN A 133 13.03 0.89 -15.49
CA ASN A 133 12.14 0.21 -14.57
C ASN A 133 10.78 0.90 -14.41
N LEU A 134 10.49 1.93 -15.21
CA LEU A 134 9.28 2.75 -15.11
C LEU A 134 9.02 3.27 -13.68
N GLY A 135 10.10 3.49 -12.93
CA GLY A 135 10.02 3.86 -11.52
C GLY A 135 9.62 2.73 -10.56
N LYS A 136 9.51 1.47 -11.01
CA LYS A 136 8.98 0.33 -10.24
C LYS A 136 9.98 -0.83 -10.15
N PRO A 137 11.01 -0.73 -9.29
CA PRO A 137 11.92 -1.84 -8.99
C PRO A 137 11.17 -3.10 -8.53
N SER A 138 11.77 -4.27 -8.78
CA SER A 138 11.15 -5.56 -8.44
C SER A 138 11.05 -5.77 -6.92
N TYR A 139 10.08 -6.59 -6.51
CA TYR A 139 9.90 -6.98 -5.10
C TYR A 139 11.19 -7.53 -4.49
N LYS A 140 12.02 -8.25 -5.25
CA LYS A 140 13.31 -8.79 -4.77
C LYS A 140 14.27 -7.71 -4.32
N LYS A 141 14.21 -6.51 -4.91
CA LYS A 141 15.07 -5.38 -4.56
C LYS A 141 14.50 -4.57 -3.41
N THR A 142 13.18 -4.50 -3.27
CA THR A 142 12.50 -3.65 -2.28
C THR A 142 12.10 -4.38 -1.02
N ALA A 143 12.00 -5.71 -1.05
CA ALA A 143 11.56 -6.53 0.06
C ALA A 143 12.54 -6.50 1.24
N PHE A 144 12.00 -6.47 2.45
CA PHE A 144 12.74 -6.58 3.70
C PHE A 144 11.93 -7.36 4.74
N SER A 145 12.63 -8.01 5.67
CA SER A 145 11.98 -8.77 6.75
C SER A 145 11.59 -7.89 7.93
N VAL A 146 10.39 -8.09 8.45
CA VAL A 146 9.84 -7.46 9.67
C VAL A 146 9.65 -8.58 10.71
N GLY A 147 10.22 -8.40 11.91
CA GLY A 147 10.01 -9.30 13.05
C GLY A 147 8.80 -8.88 13.89
N ASN A 148 8.76 -9.32 15.15
CA ASN A 148 7.64 -9.00 16.05
C ASN A 148 7.71 -7.59 16.67
N GLY A 149 8.85 -6.91 16.58
CA GLY A 149 9.05 -5.56 17.11
C GLY A 149 8.90 -4.46 16.07
N VAL A 150 9.33 -3.26 16.46
CA VAL A 150 9.45 -2.11 15.54
C VAL A 150 10.76 -2.22 14.76
N LYS A 151 10.68 -2.16 13.43
CA LYS A 151 11.84 -2.06 12.54
C LYS A 151 11.95 -0.65 11.98
N SER A 152 13.10 0.02 12.15
CA SER A 152 13.35 1.30 11.50
C SER A 152 13.96 1.11 10.11
N ILE A 153 13.50 1.89 9.13
CA ILE A 153 14.07 1.95 7.78
C ILE A 153 14.17 3.41 7.31
N ASN A 154 15.10 3.67 6.39
CA ASN A 154 15.28 4.97 5.75
C ASN A 154 14.93 4.86 4.26
N ILE A 155 14.10 5.77 3.77
CA ILE A 155 13.73 5.86 2.35
C ILE A 155 14.04 7.27 1.86
N THR A 156 14.75 7.35 0.73
CA THR A 156 15.10 8.61 0.08
C THR A 156 14.23 8.77 -1.16
N MET A 157 13.50 9.87 -1.20
CA MET A 157 12.67 10.23 -2.35
C MET A 157 13.54 10.55 -3.56
N LYS A 158 13.06 10.16 -4.74
CA LYS A 158 13.62 10.48 -6.04
C LYS A 158 12.55 11.17 -6.88
N TYR A 159 13.00 12.12 -7.68
CA TYR A 159 12.19 12.88 -8.63
C TYR A 159 12.92 12.77 -9.97
N MET A 160 12.16 12.64 -11.05
CA MET A 160 12.68 12.54 -12.42
C MET A 160 12.45 13.83 -13.19
#